data_AF-A0AAN4YBU0-F1
#
_entry.id   AF-A0AAN4YBU0-F1
#
_cell.length_a   1.000
_cell.length_b   1.000
_cell.length_c   1.000
_cell.angle_alpha   90.00
_cell.angle_beta   90.00
_cell.angle_gamma   90.00
#
_symmetry.space_group_name_H-M   'P 1'
#
loop_
_entity.id
_entity.type
_entity.pdbx_description
1 polymer ?
#
loop_
_entity_poly.entity_id
_entity_poly.type
_entity_poly.pdbx_seq_one_letter_code
_entity_poly.pdbx_strand_id
1 'polypeptide(L)'
;MGDHPRFNYEIENPFGQDVNDLPLDTYCRQIALELDIITATPAPRVDDFTVRDDNLVLYPLSMDGYNDWKDRSVEEIRAALRTKVIANSPSSALGSDESTVVGSMSSKQTV
;
A
#
# COMPACT_ATOMS: atom_id res chain seq x y z
N MET A 1 39.85 -25.73 -33.67
CA MET A 1 39.75 -24.64 -32.69
C MET A 1 38.26 -24.40 -32.49
N GLY A 2 37.65 -25.07 -31.51
CA GLY A 2 36.20 -25.00 -31.32
C GLY A 2 35.83 -23.69 -30.62
N ASP A 3 34.89 -22.94 -31.19
CA ASP A 3 34.22 -21.85 -30.50
C ASP A 3 33.48 -22.44 -29.30
N HIS A 4 34.04 -22.22 -28.12
CA HIS A 4 33.36 -22.52 -26.87
C HIS A 4 32.28 -21.45 -26.68
N PRO A 5 31.01 -21.81 -26.41
CA PRO A 5 29.94 -20.82 -26.29
C PRO A 5 30.22 -19.89 -25.10
N ARG A 6 30.68 -18.67 -25.38
CA ARG A 6 31.03 -17.67 -24.36
C ARG A 6 29.86 -17.29 -23.43
N PHE A 7 28.64 -17.56 -23.88
CA PHE A 7 27.43 -17.35 -23.08
C PHE A 7 27.53 -17.96 -21.69
N ASN A 8 28.01 -19.20 -21.51
CA ASN A 8 28.02 -19.83 -20.18
C ASN A 8 28.99 -19.16 -19.18
N TYR A 9 30.05 -18.51 -19.67
CA TYR A 9 31.04 -17.83 -18.81
C TYR A 9 30.59 -16.42 -18.43
N GLU A 10 29.94 -15.70 -19.35
CA GLU A 10 29.40 -14.35 -19.13
C GLU A 10 28.28 -14.34 -18.06
N ILE A 11 27.45 -15.38 -17.98
CA ILE A 11 26.44 -15.53 -16.90
C ILE A 11 27.01 -16.03 -15.57
N GLU A 12 28.22 -16.62 -15.57
CA GLU A 12 28.85 -17.12 -14.34
C GLU A 12 29.52 -15.97 -13.54
N ASN A 13 29.92 -14.89 -14.22
CA ASN A 13 30.44 -13.67 -13.59
C ASN A 13 29.78 -12.40 -14.16
N PRO A 14 28.57 -12.03 -13.69
CA PRO A 14 27.77 -10.94 -14.27
C PRO A 14 28.28 -9.52 -13.94
N PHE A 15 29.44 -9.39 -13.28
CA PHE A 15 30.02 -8.11 -12.86
C PHE A 15 31.46 -7.92 -13.40
N GLY A 16 31.79 -8.57 -14.53
CA GLY A 16 33.08 -8.47 -15.19
C GLY A 16 33.30 -7.15 -15.96
N GLN A 17 34.00 -7.24 -17.10
CA GLN A 17 34.27 -6.11 -18.00
C GLN A 17 33.71 -6.32 -19.43
N ASP A 18 32.89 -7.35 -19.64
CA ASP A 18 32.23 -7.64 -20.89
C ASP A 18 31.08 -6.65 -21.15
N VAL A 19 30.69 -6.51 -22.43
CA VAL A 19 29.69 -5.53 -22.87
C VAL A 19 28.30 -5.75 -22.25
N ASN A 20 28.02 -6.97 -21.77
CA ASN A 20 26.75 -7.35 -21.15
C ASN A 20 26.81 -7.40 -19.62
N ASP A 21 27.93 -7.00 -19.01
CA ASP A 21 28.08 -7.05 -17.56
C ASP A 21 27.29 -5.96 -16.85
N LEU A 22 26.77 -6.33 -15.68
CA LEU A 22 26.04 -5.42 -14.81
C LEU A 22 27.04 -4.46 -14.14
N PRO A 23 26.76 -3.16 -14.13
CA PRO A 23 27.68 -2.17 -13.58
C PRO A 23 27.59 -2.12 -12.05
N LEU A 24 28.31 -3.04 -11.37
CA LEU A 24 28.31 -3.15 -9.90
C LEU A 24 28.70 -1.84 -9.22
N ASP A 25 29.77 -1.19 -9.67
CA ASP A 25 30.27 0.05 -9.07
C ASP A 25 29.24 1.18 -9.15
N THR A 26 28.52 1.28 -10.27
CA THR A 26 27.45 2.25 -10.45
C THR A 26 26.28 1.93 -9.54
N TYR A 27 25.90 0.66 -9.41
CA TYR A 27 24.83 0.22 -8.51
C TYR A 27 25.18 0.49 -7.03
N CYS A 28 26.39 0.13 -6.59
CA CYS A 28 26.88 0.42 -5.25
C CYS A 28 26.92 1.93 -4.96
N ARG A 29 27.34 2.74 -5.93
CA ARG A 29 27.31 4.21 -5.81
C ARG A 29 25.89 4.75 -5.68
N GLN A 30 24.94 4.19 -6.43
CA GLN A 30 23.53 4.56 -6.33
C GLN A 30 22.97 4.24 -4.93
N ILE A 31 23.25 3.04 -4.39
CA ILE A 31 22.86 2.68 -3.02
C ILE A 31 23.45 3.65 -1.99
N ALA A 32 24.73 4.00 -2.12
CA ALA A 32 25.38 4.94 -1.21
C ALA A 32 24.68 6.31 -1.23
N LEU A 33 24.38 6.83 -2.43
CA LEU A 33 23.64 8.09 -2.57
C LEU A 33 22.23 8.01 -1.97
N GLU A 34 21.52 6.90 -2.17
CA GLU A 34 20.18 6.73 -1.60
C GLU A 34 20.22 6.64 -0.07
N LEU A 35 21.20 5.94 0.49
CA LEU A 35 21.42 5.90 1.94
C LEU A 35 21.74 7.29 2.48
N ASP A 36 22.60 8.05 1.82
CA ASP A 36 22.92 9.43 2.20
C ASP A 36 21.66 10.31 2.17
N ILE A 37 20.79 10.16 1.17
CA ILE A 37 19.52 10.91 1.07
C ILE A 37 18.56 10.52 2.19
N ILE A 38 18.33 9.22 2.41
CA ILE A 38 17.39 8.72 3.43
C ILE A 38 17.86 9.14 4.83
N THR A 39 19.17 9.17 5.05
CA THR A 39 19.79 9.52 6.34
C THR A 39 20.20 10.99 6.46
N ALA A 40 19.93 11.81 5.44
CA ALA A 40 20.26 13.25 5.43
C ALA A 40 19.53 14.03 6.53
N THR A 41 18.40 13.50 7.02
CA THR A 41 17.63 14.09 8.12
C THR A 41 17.62 13.14 9.32
N PRO A 42 17.72 13.67 10.56
CA PRO A 42 17.56 12.84 11.75
C PRO A 42 16.18 12.18 11.75
N ALA A 43 16.09 11.02 12.40
CA ALA A 43 14.82 10.34 12.58
C ALA A 43 13.78 11.29 13.21
N PRO A 44 12.58 11.42 12.62
CA PRO A 44 11.54 12.31 13.15
C PRO A 44 11.11 11.83 14.54
N ARG A 45 10.81 12.77 15.44
CA ARG A 45 10.24 12.39 16.74
C ARG A 45 8.77 12.08 16.56
N VAL A 46 8.27 11.10 17.31
CA VAL A 46 6.85 10.71 17.29
C VAL A 46 5.95 11.91 17.57
N ASP A 47 6.35 12.74 18.52
CA ASP A 47 5.62 13.94 18.94
C ASP A 47 5.48 14.97 17.80
N ASP A 48 6.44 15.02 16.86
CA ASP A 48 6.48 16.04 15.80
C ASP A 48 5.37 15.85 14.76
N PHE A 49 4.84 14.64 14.63
CA PHE A 49 3.79 14.32 13.66
C PHE A 49 2.49 13.81 14.27
N THR A 50 2.53 13.15 15.43
CA THR A 50 1.31 12.63 16.05
C THR A 50 0.44 13.72 16.66
N VAL A 51 1.05 14.80 17.17
CA VAL A 51 0.34 15.87 17.91
C VAL A 51 -0.10 17.03 17.00
N ARG A 52 0.14 16.94 15.69
CA ARG A 52 -0.27 17.99 14.76
C ARG A 52 -1.80 18.07 14.65
N ASP A 53 -2.31 19.28 14.50
CA ASP A 53 -3.76 19.52 14.33
C ASP A 53 -4.30 18.92 13.02
N ASP A 54 -3.45 18.82 11.99
CA ASP A 54 -3.80 18.21 10.70
C ASP A 54 -3.72 16.66 10.72
N ASN A 55 -3.34 16.06 11.84
CA ASN A 55 -3.42 14.62 12.03
C ASN A 55 -4.88 14.20 12.29
N LEU A 56 -5.64 14.01 11.21
CA LEU A 56 -7.05 13.61 11.24
C LEU A 56 -7.19 12.11 11.56
N VAL A 57 -7.18 11.77 12.85
CA VAL A 57 -7.09 10.38 13.37
C VAL A 57 -8.19 9.46 12.83
N LEU A 58 -9.39 9.99 12.57
CA LEU A 58 -10.55 9.22 12.11
C LEU A 58 -11.09 9.66 10.74
N TYR A 59 -10.28 10.33 9.91
CA TYR A 59 -10.68 10.64 8.53
C TYR A 59 -11.06 9.35 7.76
N PRO A 60 -12.11 9.35 6.91
CA PRO A 60 -13.02 10.46 6.57
C PRO A 60 -14.26 10.59 7.48
N LEU A 61 -14.37 9.79 8.54
CA LEU A 61 -15.54 9.79 9.43
C LEU A 61 -15.65 11.06 10.28
N SER A 62 -14.51 11.68 10.58
CA SER A 62 -14.42 12.95 11.31
C SER A 62 -13.27 13.79 10.73
N MET A 63 -13.45 15.11 10.78
CA MET A 63 -12.43 16.10 10.43
C MET A 63 -11.71 16.65 11.68
N ASP A 64 -11.96 16.06 12.84
CA ASP A 64 -11.34 16.46 14.10
C ASP A 64 -9.91 15.90 14.18
N GLY A 65 -8.97 16.73 14.63
CA GLY A 65 -7.56 16.39 14.72
C GLY A 65 -7.19 15.60 15.96
N TYR A 66 -5.90 15.29 16.12
CA TYR A 66 -5.40 14.56 17.30
C TYR A 66 -5.74 15.27 18.62
N ASN A 67 -5.57 16.58 18.69
CA ASN A 67 -5.79 17.34 19.93
C ASN A 67 -7.25 17.27 20.40
N ASP A 68 -8.21 17.30 19.48
CA ASP A 68 -9.64 17.16 19.81
C ASP A 68 -9.99 15.75 20.29
N TRP A 69 -9.39 14.71 19.69
CA TRP A 69 -9.64 13.32 20.07
C TRP A 69 -8.92 12.92 21.37
N LYS A 70 -7.81 13.57 21.69
CA LYS A 70 -7.04 13.32 22.91
C LYS A 70 -7.83 13.67 24.16
N ASP A 71 -8.64 14.72 24.11
CA ASP A 71 -9.41 15.22 25.25
C ASP A 71 -10.77 14.51 25.43
N ARG A 72 -11.14 13.63 24.48
CA ARG A 72 -12.40 12.85 24.54
C ARG A 72 -12.30 11.67 25.47
N SER A 73 -13.46 11.23 25.94
CA SER A 73 -13.56 10.04 26.79
C SER A 73 -13.22 8.76 26.01
N VAL A 74 -12.75 7.75 26.73
CA VAL A 74 -12.45 6.43 26.15
C VAL A 74 -13.71 5.82 25.54
N GLU A 75 -14.87 6.06 26.13
CA GLU A 75 -16.18 5.60 25.67
C GLU A 75 -16.50 6.18 24.28
N GLU A 76 -16.32 7.49 24.09
CA GLU A 76 -16.53 8.18 22.81
C GLU A 76 -15.56 7.71 21.74
N ILE A 77 -14.27 7.56 22.09
CA ILE A 77 -13.25 7.04 21.17
C ILE A 77 -13.64 5.63 20.70
N ARG A 78 -14.04 4.76 21.62
CA ARG A 78 -14.46 3.38 21.27
C ARG A 78 -15.73 3.38 20.44
N ALA A 79 -16.68 4.26 20.71
CA ALA A 79 -17.89 4.40 19.89
C ALA A 79 -17.54 4.81 18.46
N ALA A 80 -16.69 5.83 18.28
CA ALA A 80 -16.25 6.30 16.97
C ALA A 80 -15.47 5.22 16.19
N LEU A 81 -14.61 4.45 16.88
CA LEU A 81 -13.89 3.33 16.28
C LEU A 81 -14.84 2.21 15.81
N ARG A 82 -15.88 1.87 16.59
CA ARG A 82 -16.91 0.91 16.14
C ARG A 82 -17.63 1.42 14.90
N THR A 83 -18.03 2.68 14.88
CA THR A 83 -18.66 3.31 13.72
C THR A 83 -17.77 3.26 12.49
N LYS A 84 -16.46 3.53 12.63
CA LYS A 84 -15.48 3.42 11.54
C LYS A 84 -15.42 2.02 10.95
N VAL A 85 -15.43 0.98 11.79
CA VAL A 85 -15.39 -0.42 11.34
C VAL A 85 -16.66 -0.78 10.56
N ILE A 86 -17.83 -0.34 11.03
CA ILE A 86 -19.12 -0.57 10.36
C ILE A 86 -19.16 0.15 9.01
N ALA A 87 -18.76 1.43 8.98
CA ALA A 87 -18.74 2.22 7.75
C ALA A 87 -17.75 1.69 6.70
N ASN A 88 -16.64 1.08 7.14
CA ASN A 88 -15.62 0.51 6.26
C ASN A 88 -15.83 -0.97 5.94
N SER A 89 -16.90 -1.59 6.41
CA SER A 89 -17.23 -2.98 6.09
C SER A 89 -17.90 -3.05 4.73
N PRO A 90 -17.45 -3.91 3.79
CA PRO A 90 -18.03 -4.00 2.44
C PRO A 90 -19.50 -4.46 2.42
N SER A 91 -20.02 -4.95 3.55
CA SER A 91 -21.40 -5.44 3.68
C SER A 91 -22.46 -4.32 3.75
N SER A 92 -22.08 -3.07 3.98
CA SER A 92 -23.02 -1.92 3.97
C SER A 92 -23.22 -1.31 2.57
N ALA A 93 -22.47 -1.76 1.56
CA ALA A 93 -22.66 -1.37 0.16
C ALA A 93 -23.60 -2.31 -0.62
N LEU A 94 -24.05 -3.42 -0.03
CA LEU A 94 -24.91 -4.41 -0.67
C LEU A 94 -26.02 -4.86 0.29
N GLY A 95 -27.01 -4.00 0.51
CA GLY A 95 -28.07 -4.24 1.48
C GLY A 95 -29.32 -3.42 1.20
N SER A 96 -29.81 -3.47 -0.05
CA SER A 96 -31.22 -3.19 -0.34
C SER A 96 -31.86 -4.50 -0.79
N ASP A 97 -32.34 -5.28 0.18
CA ASP A 97 -33.16 -6.47 -0.02
C ASP A 97 -34.51 -6.06 -0.65
N GLU A 98 -34.56 -5.87 -1.96
CA GLU A 98 -35.80 -5.90 -2.73
C GLU A 98 -35.84 -7.19 -3.56
N SER A 99 -36.53 -8.20 -3.00
CA SER A 99 -36.83 -9.47 -3.64
C SER A 99 -37.78 -9.26 -4.84
N THR A 100 -37.26 -9.29 -6.07
CA THR A 100 -38.10 -9.48 -7.27
C THR A 100 -38.08 -10.95 -7.68
N VAL A 101 -39.15 -11.66 -7.33
CA VAL A 101 -39.49 -12.97 -7.91
C VAL A 101 -40.00 -12.73 -9.34
N VAL A 102 -39.35 -13.33 -10.35
CA VAL A 102 -39.89 -13.37 -11.72
C VAL A 102 -39.80 -14.78 -12.26
N GLY A 103 -40.98 -15.38 -12.47
CA GLY A 103 -41.18 -16.70 -13.02
C GLY A 103 -40.85 -16.76 -14.51
N SER A 104 -40.14 -17.81 -14.91
CA SER A 104 -39.79 -18.08 -16.30
C SER A 104 -40.93 -18.82 -17.00
N MET A 105 -41.61 -18.14 -17.91
CA MET A 105 -42.62 -18.69 -18.81
C MET A 105 -41.94 -19.19 -20.09
N SER A 106 -42.45 -20.31 -20.59
CA SER A 106 -42.00 -21.12 -21.73
C SER A 106 -41.79 -20.35 -23.04
N SER A 107 -40.81 -20.77 -23.85
CA SER A 107 -40.95 -20.84 -25.31
C SER A 107 -39.99 -21.90 -25.89
N LYS A 108 -40.57 -23.00 -26.36
CA LYS A 108 -39.95 -23.98 -27.26
C LYS A 108 -39.64 -23.29 -28.60
N GLN A 109 -38.43 -23.46 -29.13
CA GLN A 109 -38.28 -23.53 -30.58
C GLN A 109 -37.09 -24.41 -31.00
N THR A 110 -37.47 -25.43 -31.77
CA THR A 110 -36.71 -26.44 -32.49
C THR A 110 -35.75 -25.86 -33.54
N VAL A 111 -34.57 -26.48 -33.68
CA VAL A 111 -33.99 -26.86 -34.98
C VAL A 111 -33.40 -28.25 -34.84
#